data_AF-A0A7R9JMT8-F1
#
_entry.id   AF-A0A7R9JMT8-F1
#
_cell.length_a   1.000
_cell.length_b   1.000
_cell.length_c   1.000
_cell.angle_alpha   90.00
_cell.angle_beta   90.00
_cell.angle_gamma   90.00
#
_symmetry.space_group_name_H-M   'P 1'
#
loop_
_entity.id
_entity.type
_entity.pdbx_description
1 polymer ?
#
loop_
_entity_poly.entity_id
_entity_poly.type
_entity_poly.pdbx_seq_one_letter_code
_entity_poly.pdbx_strand_id
1 'polypeptide(L)'
;MMLRQTLSPTVAAQFDALVDESGSTLYFPLHSLEGQLAGYKVLHVVSGQEETVPATNCAGILAPRPGKGPRQQVAVLVPSVADTLALAGQKTAAQVVCLPHGLSHLPQQVLPSLEQYSKLVLWFGNDISSWDTSRNFAKKLDEKRCFLVRPMEKQPSPHVALFHGQDLRAIVSQAQPIWHQAITTFASLREDVLSELQNIEKVVMEAVEHATYVHDISHVIIDNVQFMMGVFEESRQMDRFWKQDAIIASFRTFATKKNCHVTLVIHPRKERDTEDLTSSSIFGSAKASQEADNILIIQDKRLTSLRGKKYLQVAKNRYTGDLGVMALEFDKASLSYGQKKKKPNIDKDTVMEDKTNLGKLCCADEFREIETWVGGLDGNN
;
A
#
# COMPACT_ATOMS: atom_id res chain seq x y z
N MET A 1 7.75 29.91 17.83
CA MET A 1 9.01 30.47 18.39
C MET A 1 10.23 30.26 17.47
N MET A 2 10.32 29.16 16.71
CA MET A 2 11.46 28.91 15.78
C MET A 2 11.44 29.72 14.47
N LEU A 3 10.28 30.04 13.89
CA LEU A 3 10.19 30.86 12.67
C LEU A 3 10.81 32.26 12.82
N ARG A 4 10.81 32.84 14.04
CA ARG A 4 11.45 34.13 14.33
C ARG A 4 12.98 34.07 14.35
N GLN A 5 13.60 32.89 14.53
CA GLN A 5 15.06 32.75 14.55
C GLN A 5 15.66 32.57 13.15
N THR A 6 14.88 32.14 12.15
CA THR A 6 15.39 31.81 10.80
C THR A 6 15.12 32.89 9.75
N LEU A 7 14.13 33.77 9.97
CA LEU A 7 13.86 34.89 9.07
C LEU A 7 14.86 36.03 9.32
N SER A 8 16.05 35.92 8.74
CA SER A 8 16.87 37.11 8.56
C SER A 8 16.13 38.07 7.61
N PRO A 9 16.17 39.40 7.83
CA PRO A 9 15.55 40.39 6.94
C PRO A 9 16.00 40.22 5.48
N THR A 10 17.22 39.75 5.27
CA THR A 10 17.82 39.46 3.97
C THR A 10 17.13 38.32 3.23
N VAL A 11 16.75 37.24 3.93
CA VAL A 11 16.05 36.10 3.33
C VAL A 11 14.60 36.47 3.01
N ALA A 12 13.92 37.19 3.90
CA ALA A 12 12.56 37.68 3.63
C ALA A 12 12.52 38.59 2.39
N ALA A 13 13.50 39.50 2.27
CA ALA A 13 13.64 40.37 1.10
C ALA A 13 13.89 39.58 -0.18
N GLN A 14 14.62 38.46 -0.13
CA GLN A 14 14.91 37.63 -1.30
C GLN A 14 13.65 37.05 -1.96
N PHE A 15 12.57 36.86 -1.20
CA PHE A 15 11.30 36.27 -1.67
C PHE A 15 10.14 37.28 -1.76
N ASP A 16 10.42 38.59 -1.64
CA ASP A 16 9.39 39.64 -1.63
C ASP A 16 8.29 39.41 -0.59
N ALA A 17 8.67 38.85 0.57
CA ALA A 17 7.72 38.60 1.64
C ALA A 17 7.16 39.92 2.20
N LEU A 18 5.84 40.03 2.24
CA LEU A 18 5.12 41.13 2.88
C LEU A 18 4.68 40.70 4.27
N VAL A 19 4.59 41.65 5.19
CA VAL A 19 4.15 41.43 6.57
C VAL A 19 2.91 42.28 6.81
N ASP A 20 1.92 41.74 7.51
CA ASP A 20 0.79 42.54 7.99
C ASP A 20 1.21 43.59 9.04
N GLU A 21 0.35 44.57 9.28
CA GLU A 21 0.61 45.65 10.25
C GLU A 21 0.82 45.12 11.68
N SER A 22 0.19 43.98 12.02
CA SER A 22 0.32 43.32 13.33
C SER A 22 1.55 42.42 13.46
N GLY A 23 2.27 42.12 12.37
CA GLY A 23 3.40 41.18 12.37
C GLY A 23 3.00 39.72 12.63
N SER A 24 1.72 39.39 12.51
CA SER A 24 1.14 38.06 12.74
C SER A 24 1.12 37.18 11.51
N THR A 25 1.10 37.77 10.32
CA THR A 25 0.89 37.05 9.06
C THR A 25 1.88 37.52 8.00
N LEU A 26 2.51 36.54 7.34
CA LEU A 26 3.46 36.75 6.26
C LEU A 26 2.84 36.33 4.94
N TYR A 27 3.02 37.16 3.91
CA TYR A 27 2.51 36.92 2.56
C TYR A 27 3.67 36.80 1.59
N PHE A 28 3.79 35.64 0.95
CA PHE A 28 4.82 35.35 -0.04
C PHE A 28 4.20 35.36 -1.43
N PRO A 29 4.58 36.29 -2.32
CA PRO A 29 3.99 36.39 -3.64
C PRO A 29 4.37 35.20 -4.52
N LEU A 30 3.37 34.64 -5.20
CA LEU A 30 3.50 33.55 -6.17
C LEU A 30 3.47 34.16 -7.57
N HIS A 31 4.53 33.94 -8.34
CA HIS A 31 4.67 34.52 -9.68
C HIS A 31 4.52 33.44 -10.76
N SER A 32 3.85 33.81 -11.86
CA SER A 32 3.79 32.99 -13.08
C SER A 32 5.11 33.05 -13.86
N LEU A 33 5.21 32.25 -14.93
CA LEU A 33 6.36 32.27 -15.85
C LEU A 33 6.64 33.67 -16.44
N GLU A 34 5.59 34.46 -16.66
CA GLU A 34 5.63 35.82 -17.20
C GLU A 34 6.01 36.88 -16.16
N GLY A 35 6.21 36.47 -14.89
CA GLY A 35 6.50 37.37 -13.78
C GLY A 35 5.28 38.09 -13.23
N GLN A 36 4.07 37.75 -13.68
CA GLN A 36 2.83 38.30 -13.13
C GLN A 36 2.50 37.67 -11.77
N LEU A 37 2.03 38.49 -10.84
CA LEU A 37 1.53 38.03 -9.54
C LEU A 37 0.27 37.18 -9.77
N ALA A 38 0.38 35.88 -9.46
CA ALA A 38 -0.70 34.90 -9.62
C ALA A 38 -1.38 34.53 -8.29
N GLY A 39 -0.79 34.91 -7.16
CA GLY A 39 -1.34 34.60 -5.84
C GLY A 39 -0.38 34.90 -4.70
N TYR A 40 -0.77 34.48 -3.51
CA TYR A 40 0.03 34.56 -2.30
C TYR A 40 0.02 33.22 -1.58
N LYS A 41 1.18 32.83 -1.06
CA LYS A 41 1.29 31.83 -0.01
C LYS A 41 1.32 32.55 1.33
N VAL A 42 0.38 32.24 2.21
CA VAL A 42 0.18 32.95 3.47
C VAL A 42 0.63 32.06 4.62
N LEU A 43 1.49 32.59 5.48
CA LEU A 43 1.99 31.91 6.66
C LEU A 43 1.55 32.68 7.91
N HIS A 44 0.76 32.01 8.75
CA HIS A 44 0.31 32.54 10.04
C HIS A 44 1.37 32.26 11.11
N VAL A 45 2.10 33.28 11.55
CA VAL A 45 3.31 33.15 12.40
C VAL A 45 3.00 32.51 13.76
N VAL A 46 1.80 32.75 14.29
CA VAL A 46 1.38 32.23 15.61
C VAL A 46 0.96 30.76 15.54
N SER A 47 0.16 30.39 14.55
CA SER A 47 -0.37 29.02 14.40
C SER A 47 0.57 28.09 13.62
N GLY A 48 1.51 28.65 12.84
CA GLY A 48 2.36 27.91 11.90
C GLY A 48 1.61 27.35 10.70
N GLN A 49 0.35 27.75 10.49
CA GLN A 49 -0.47 27.27 9.38
C GLN A 49 -0.13 28.00 8.08
N GLU A 50 -0.12 27.24 6.99
CA GLU A 50 0.12 27.74 5.64
C GLU A 50 -1.14 27.58 4.78
N GLU A 51 -1.50 28.63 4.05
CA GLU A 51 -2.58 28.59 3.06
C GLU A 51 -2.15 29.28 1.77
N THR A 52 -2.93 29.10 0.70
CA THR A 52 -2.63 29.68 -0.61
C THR A 52 -3.85 30.37 -1.17
N VAL A 53 -3.63 31.56 -1.71
CA VAL A 53 -4.65 32.40 -2.34
C VAL A 53 -4.24 32.62 -3.79
N PRO A 54 -5.05 32.21 -4.79
CA PRO A 54 -6.34 31.53 -4.66
C PRO A 54 -6.19 30.10 -4.14
N ALA A 55 -7.21 29.61 -3.41
CA ALA A 55 -7.23 28.29 -2.78
C ALA A 55 -7.12 27.11 -3.75
N THR A 56 -7.40 27.33 -5.03
CA THR A 56 -7.30 26.33 -6.10
C THR A 56 -6.72 26.96 -7.35
N ASN A 57 -6.02 26.16 -8.17
CA ASN A 57 -5.55 26.57 -9.51
C ASN A 57 -4.66 27.82 -9.54
N CYS A 58 -3.99 28.17 -8.43
CA CYS A 58 -2.93 29.19 -8.46
C CYS A 58 -1.85 28.80 -9.47
N ALA A 59 -1.61 29.67 -10.46
CA ALA A 59 -0.67 29.46 -11.55
C ALA A 59 0.78 29.87 -11.20
N GLY A 60 1.00 30.38 -9.99
CA GLY A 60 2.30 30.89 -9.55
C GLY A 60 3.09 29.91 -8.70
N ILE A 61 4.41 30.11 -8.69
CA ILE A 61 5.35 29.45 -7.78
C ILE A 61 6.03 30.50 -6.90
N LEU A 62 6.45 30.08 -5.71
CA LEU A 62 7.30 30.90 -4.86
C LEU A 62 8.75 30.60 -5.22
N ALA A 63 9.44 31.59 -5.74
CA ALA A 63 10.86 31.50 -6.09
C ALA A 63 11.57 32.80 -5.67
N PRO A 64 12.88 32.76 -5.38
CA PRO A 64 13.62 33.97 -5.05
C PRO A 64 13.64 34.92 -6.25
N ARG A 65 13.77 36.23 -5.97
CA ARG A 65 13.87 37.25 -7.01
C ARG A 65 14.91 36.88 -8.07
N PRO A 66 14.62 37.09 -9.36
CA PRO A 66 15.59 36.88 -10.41
C PRO A 66 16.77 37.85 -10.20
N GLY A 67 17.92 37.31 -9.80
CA GLY A 67 19.16 38.07 -9.70
C GLY A 67 19.76 38.37 -11.09
N LYS A 68 20.68 39.34 -11.18
CA LYS A 68 21.43 39.67 -12.42
C LYS A 68 22.42 38.58 -12.87
N GLY A 69 22.37 37.40 -12.28
CA GLY A 69 23.28 36.29 -12.57
C GLY A 69 22.72 35.31 -13.61
N PRO A 70 23.53 34.31 -14.02
CA PRO A 70 23.05 33.25 -14.91
C PRO A 70 21.88 32.50 -14.26
N ARG A 71 20.85 32.21 -15.06
CA ARG A 71 19.67 31.47 -14.63
C ARG A 71 20.09 30.07 -14.18
N GLN A 72 19.67 29.66 -12.98
CA GLN A 72 20.06 28.35 -12.44
C GLN A 72 19.31 27.25 -13.18
N GLN A 73 20.05 26.23 -13.61
CA GLN A 73 19.50 25.09 -14.36
C GLN A 73 18.88 24.01 -13.46
N VAL A 74 19.20 24.05 -12.16
CA VAL A 74 18.73 23.10 -11.15
C VAL A 74 17.80 23.81 -10.19
N ALA A 75 16.63 23.23 -9.93
CA ALA A 75 15.72 23.68 -8.87
C ALA A 75 15.46 22.60 -7.82
N VAL A 76 15.34 23.01 -6.56
CA VAL A 76 14.87 22.16 -5.45
C VAL A 76 13.43 22.53 -5.15
N LEU A 77 12.52 21.58 -5.33
CA LEU A 77 11.09 21.72 -5.08
C LEU A 77 10.77 21.34 -3.64
N VAL A 78 10.11 22.25 -2.93
CA VAL A 78 9.66 22.06 -1.54
C VAL A 78 8.18 22.39 -1.37
N PRO A 79 7.48 21.75 -0.42
CA PRO A 79 6.03 21.92 -0.28
C PRO A 79 5.63 23.12 0.59
N SER A 80 6.51 23.55 1.50
CA SER A 80 6.21 24.52 2.54
C SER A 80 7.12 25.75 2.51
N VAL A 81 6.62 26.86 3.06
CA VAL A 81 7.41 28.08 3.28
C VAL A 81 8.51 27.83 4.30
N ALA A 82 8.25 27.04 5.35
CA ALA A 82 9.25 26.68 6.34
C ALA A 82 10.49 26.01 5.71
N ASP A 83 10.27 25.07 4.79
CA ASP A 83 11.35 24.39 4.05
C ASP A 83 12.07 25.35 3.10
N THR A 84 11.33 26.26 2.48
CA THR A 84 11.87 27.30 1.60
C THR A 84 12.86 28.18 2.35
N LEU A 85 12.46 28.68 3.51
CA LEU A 85 13.27 29.55 4.35
C LEU A 85 14.50 28.81 4.89
N ALA A 86 14.35 27.53 5.25
CA ALA A 86 15.47 26.70 5.70
C ALA A 86 16.55 26.54 4.63
N LEU A 87 16.15 26.30 3.37
CA LEU A 87 17.08 26.19 2.24
C LEU A 87 17.62 27.54 1.78
N ALA A 88 16.82 28.61 1.84
CA ALA A 88 17.24 29.95 1.44
C ALA A 88 18.40 30.50 2.28
N GLY A 89 18.48 30.11 3.55
CA GLY A 89 19.61 30.43 4.41
C GLY A 89 20.92 29.73 4.01
N GLN A 90 20.87 28.74 3.12
CA GLN A 90 22.02 27.98 2.67
C GLN A 90 22.46 28.44 1.28
N LYS A 91 23.78 28.58 1.06
CA LYS A 91 24.34 28.85 -0.28
C LYS A 91 24.30 27.56 -1.12
N THR A 92 23.15 27.22 -1.67
CA THR A 92 22.96 26.10 -2.59
C THR A 92 23.22 26.54 -4.03
N ALA A 93 23.73 25.62 -4.87
CA ALA A 93 23.89 25.84 -6.31
C ALA A 93 22.56 25.68 -7.10
N ALA A 94 21.48 25.32 -6.41
CA ALA A 94 20.16 25.08 -6.96
C ALA A 94 19.15 26.10 -6.42
N GLN A 95 18.17 26.46 -7.26
CA GLN A 95 17.17 27.47 -6.96
C GLN A 95 16.07 26.83 -6.12
N VAL A 96 15.78 27.40 -4.97
CA VAL A 96 14.69 26.92 -4.11
C VAL A 96 13.37 27.39 -4.69
N VAL A 97 12.45 26.46 -4.94
CA VAL A 97 11.13 26.74 -5.47
C VAL A 97 10.09 26.06 -4.59
N CYS A 98 9.12 26.82 -4.11
CA CYS A 98 8.01 26.30 -3.31
C CYS A 98 6.72 26.20 -4.12
N LEU A 99 6.06 25.06 -3.94
CA LEU A 99 4.82 24.73 -4.63
C LEU A 99 3.64 25.49 -4.01
N PRO A 100 2.68 25.97 -4.84
CA PRO A 100 1.54 26.74 -4.35
C PRO A 100 0.72 25.91 -3.37
N HIS A 101 0.24 24.73 -3.73
CA HIS A 101 -0.64 23.92 -2.86
C HIS A 101 0.09 22.81 -2.11
N GLY A 102 1.40 22.97 -1.90
CA GLY A 102 2.24 21.98 -1.23
C GLY A 102 2.12 20.60 -1.87
N LEU A 103 1.72 19.59 -1.08
CA LEU A 103 1.57 18.20 -1.51
C LEU A 103 0.13 17.82 -1.88
N SER A 104 -0.85 18.71 -1.67
CA SER A 104 -2.25 18.38 -1.92
C SER A 104 -2.53 18.16 -3.40
N HIS A 105 -2.02 19.04 -4.27
CA HIS A 105 -2.09 18.88 -5.72
C HIS A 105 -1.10 19.82 -6.42
N LEU A 106 -0.70 19.45 -7.63
CA LEU A 106 0.12 20.28 -8.52
C LEU A 106 -0.75 20.78 -9.69
N PRO A 107 -1.08 22.09 -9.76
CA PRO A 107 -1.83 22.68 -10.86
C PRO A 107 -1.07 22.56 -12.19
N GLN A 108 -1.79 22.33 -13.29
CA GLN A 108 -1.18 22.20 -14.61
C GLN A 108 -0.58 23.54 -15.09
N GLN A 109 -1.17 24.66 -14.66
CA GLN A 109 -0.73 26.02 -14.99
C GLN A 109 0.67 26.35 -14.44
N VAL A 110 1.15 25.60 -13.45
CA VAL A 110 2.48 25.78 -12.85
C VAL A 110 3.57 25.07 -13.66
N LEU A 111 3.22 24.06 -14.45
CA LEU A 111 4.19 23.22 -15.17
C LEU A 111 5.11 24.03 -16.10
N PRO A 112 4.63 25.01 -16.91
CA PRO A 112 5.49 25.84 -17.75
C PRO A 112 6.55 26.61 -16.96
N SER A 113 6.20 27.09 -15.76
CA SER A 113 7.14 27.77 -14.85
C SER A 113 8.24 26.84 -14.36
N LEU A 114 8.02 25.53 -14.37
CA LEU A 114 9.00 24.53 -13.94
C LEU A 114 9.80 23.93 -15.11
N GLU A 115 9.34 24.06 -16.36
CA GLU A 115 10.04 23.60 -17.56
C GLU A 115 11.37 24.32 -17.83
N GLN A 116 11.52 25.55 -17.31
CA GLN A 116 12.77 26.31 -17.42
C GLN A 116 13.98 25.62 -16.74
N TYR A 117 13.76 24.63 -15.88
CA TYR A 117 14.80 23.92 -15.14
C TYR A 117 15.13 22.57 -15.81
N SER A 118 16.40 22.38 -16.17
CA SER A 118 16.86 21.12 -16.76
C SER A 118 16.93 19.96 -15.75
N LYS A 119 17.00 20.26 -14.44
CA LYS A 119 17.00 19.29 -13.36
C LYS A 119 16.11 19.75 -12.21
N LEU A 120 15.20 18.88 -11.75
CA LEU A 120 14.34 19.12 -10.60
C LEU A 120 14.70 18.14 -9.48
N VAL A 121 14.95 18.66 -8.28
CA VAL A 121 15.16 17.86 -7.06
C VAL A 121 13.93 18.01 -6.17
N LEU A 122 13.17 16.94 -5.99
CA LEU A 122 11.98 16.90 -5.13
C LEU A 122 12.42 16.57 -3.69
N TRP A 123 12.13 17.45 -2.75
CA TRP A 123 12.42 17.24 -1.32
C TRP A 123 11.19 17.55 -0.48
N PHE A 124 10.32 16.55 -0.35
CA PHE A 124 8.98 16.73 0.23
C PHE A 124 8.83 16.29 1.69
N GLY A 125 9.79 15.55 2.22
CA GLY A 125 9.76 15.07 3.60
C GLY A 125 10.13 13.60 3.70
N ASN A 126 9.97 13.05 4.89
CA ASN A 126 10.27 11.66 5.20
C ASN A 126 9.02 10.77 5.35
N ASP A 127 7.81 11.32 5.17
CA ASP A 127 6.57 10.56 5.25
C ASP A 127 6.21 9.89 3.91
N ILE A 128 5.41 8.82 4.01
CA ILE A 128 5.00 8.00 2.85
C ILE A 128 4.15 8.82 1.89
N SER A 129 3.26 9.68 2.40
CA SER A 129 2.39 10.53 1.57
C SER A 129 3.22 11.47 0.69
N SER A 130 4.29 12.06 1.24
CA SER A 130 5.26 12.88 0.52
C SER A 130 5.98 12.10 -0.57
N TRP A 131 6.29 10.83 -0.34
CA TRP A 131 6.94 9.98 -1.33
C TRP A 131 6.04 9.64 -2.52
N ASP A 132 4.80 9.18 -2.27
CA ASP A 132 3.83 8.89 -3.32
C ASP A 132 3.50 10.16 -4.13
N THR A 133 3.35 11.29 -3.44
CA THR A 133 3.13 12.59 -4.08
C THR A 133 4.32 12.99 -4.94
N SER A 134 5.55 12.73 -4.49
CA SER A 134 6.76 12.99 -5.28
C SER A 134 6.76 12.23 -6.61
N ARG A 135 6.37 10.94 -6.62
CA ARG A 135 6.24 10.16 -7.86
C ARG A 135 5.13 10.69 -8.75
N ASN A 136 3.97 10.99 -8.18
CA ASN A 136 2.83 11.51 -8.93
C ASN A 136 3.13 12.88 -9.55
N PHE A 137 3.89 13.73 -8.86
CA PHE A 137 4.34 15.01 -9.39
C PHE A 137 5.43 14.81 -10.44
N ALA A 138 6.36 13.88 -10.25
CA ALA A 138 7.40 13.57 -11.23
C ALA A 138 6.81 13.16 -12.58
N LYS A 139 5.72 12.36 -12.60
CA LYS A 139 4.97 12.03 -13.83
C LYS A 139 4.51 13.25 -14.61
N LYS A 140 4.08 14.31 -13.91
CA LYS A 140 3.64 15.58 -14.51
C LYS A 140 4.81 16.49 -14.90
N LEU A 141 5.97 16.30 -14.28
CA LEU A 141 7.14 17.16 -14.40
C LEU A 141 8.21 16.61 -15.33
N ASP A 142 7.91 15.58 -16.13
CA ASP A 142 8.88 14.78 -16.87
C ASP A 142 9.86 14.03 -15.93
N GLU A 143 9.59 12.75 -15.73
CA GLU A 143 10.31 11.89 -14.78
C GLU A 143 11.81 11.85 -15.04
N LYS A 144 12.25 12.00 -16.30
CA LYS A 144 13.66 11.90 -16.70
C LYS A 144 14.55 12.97 -16.09
N ARG A 145 13.99 14.14 -15.80
CA ARG A 145 14.72 15.27 -15.18
C ARG A 145 14.48 15.40 -13.68
N CYS A 146 13.67 14.50 -13.10
CA CYS A 146 13.32 14.54 -11.68
C CYS A 146 14.25 13.64 -10.86
N PHE A 147 14.74 14.20 -9.77
CA PHE A 147 15.55 13.56 -8.75
C PHE A 147 14.82 13.66 -7.42
N LEU A 148 14.99 12.67 -6.55
CA LEU A 148 14.32 12.59 -5.27
C LEU A 148 15.34 12.55 -4.14
N VAL A 149 15.13 13.40 -3.14
CA VAL A 149 15.73 13.21 -1.82
C VAL A 149 14.90 12.13 -1.12
N ARG A 150 15.50 10.96 -0.90
CA ARG A 150 14.78 9.78 -0.42
C ARG A 150 14.42 9.95 1.07
N PRO A 151 13.22 9.53 1.49
CA PRO A 151 12.78 9.57 2.88
C PRO A 151 13.50 8.48 3.69
N MET A 152 14.76 8.71 4.06
CA MET A 152 15.49 7.85 5.00
C MET A 152 15.38 8.41 6.43
N GLU A 153 15.55 7.58 7.46
CA GLU A 153 15.58 8.03 8.88
C GLU A 153 16.54 9.21 9.11
N LYS A 154 17.57 9.35 8.27
CA LYS A 154 18.57 10.42 8.34
C LYS A 154 18.29 11.64 7.45
N GLN A 155 17.27 11.64 6.61
CA GLN A 155 16.98 12.70 5.65
C GLN A 155 15.52 13.21 5.82
N PRO A 156 15.24 14.00 6.87
CA PRO A 156 13.92 14.58 7.11
C PRO A 156 13.65 15.77 6.15
N SER A 157 12.51 16.45 6.32
CA SER A 157 12.21 17.69 5.59
C SER A 157 13.30 18.76 5.80
N PRO A 158 13.50 19.68 4.86
CA PRO A 158 14.57 20.68 4.95
C PRO A 158 14.61 21.46 6.27
N HIS A 159 13.46 21.88 6.80
CA HIS A 159 13.41 22.63 8.06
C HIS A 159 13.83 21.78 9.26
N VAL A 160 13.46 20.50 9.30
CA VAL A 160 13.84 19.56 10.37
C VAL A 160 15.31 19.19 10.24
N ALA A 161 15.81 18.98 9.02
CA ALA A 161 17.21 18.69 8.75
C ALA A 161 18.11 19.84 9.23
N LEU A 162 17.70 21.09 8.99
CA LEU A 162 18.39 22.27 9.50
C LEU A 162 18.40 22.32 11.02
N PHE A 163 17.26 22.01 11.67
CA PHE A 163 17.15 21.97 13.12
C PHE A 163 18.10 20.93 13.74
N HIS A 164 18.30 19.79 13.08
CA HIS A 164 19.27 18.77 13.50
C HIS A 164 20.73 19.07 13.09
N GLY A 165 21.01 20.24 12.51
CA GLY A 165 22.35 20.63 12.10
C GLY A 165 22.93 19.81 10.95
N GLN A 166 22.08 19.19 10.12
CA GLN A 166 22.51 18.42 8.96
C GLN A 166 22.92 19.34 7.79
N ASP A 167 23.87 18.91 6.97
CA ASP A 167 24.28 19.67 5.79
C ASP A 167 23.26 19.49 4.64
N LEU A 168 22.38 20.48 4.49
CA LEU A 168 21.35 20.48 3.43
C LEU A 168 21.97 20.40 2.03
N ARG A 169 23.17 20.93 1.81
CA ARG A 169 23.84 20.90 0.49
C ARG A 169 24.28 19.48 0.15
N ALA A 170 24.82 18.77 1.15
CA ALA A 170 25.19 17.37 0.99
C ALA A 170 23.95 16.52 0.65
N ILE A 171 22.82 16.76 1.32
CA ILE A 171 21.57 16.02 1.06
C ILE A 171 21.07 16.25 -0.38
N VAL A 172 21.00 17.51 -0.83
CA VAL A 172 20.60 17.83 -2.22
C VAL A 172 21.55 17.20 -3.23
N SER A 173 22.85 17.16 -2.94
CA SER A 173 23.85 16.55 -3.83
C SER A 173 23.71 15.03 -3.95
N GLN A 174 23.15 14.36 -2.94
CA GLN A 174 22.91 12.92 -2.89
C GLN A 174 21.55 12.52 -3.49
N ALA A 175 20.74 13.47 -3.95
CA ALA A 175 19.45 13.18 -4.57
C ALA A 175 19.61 12.24 -5.77
N GLN A 176 18.76 11.22 -5.84
CA GLN A 176 18.86 10.15 -6.83
C GLN A 176 17.80 10.32 -7.94
N PRO A 177 18.06 9.87 -9.18
CA PRO A 177 17.06 9.91 -10.24
C PRO A 177 15.76 9.17 -9.85
N ILE A 178 14.61 9.72 -10.22
CA ILE A 178 13.32 9.03 -10.08
C ILE A 178 13.14 7.99 -11.19
N TRP A 179 13.51 8.36 -12.42
CA TRP A 179 13.35 7.50 -13.58
C TRP A 179 14.58 6.61 -13.78
N HIS A 180 14.34 5.31 -13.96
CA HIS A 180 15.38 4.37 -14.35
C HIS A 180 14.92 3.61 -15.60
N GLN A 181 15.62 3.77 -16.74
CA GLN A 181 15.21 3.27 -18.07
C GLN A 181 15.27 1.74 -18.24
N ALA A 182 15.77 1.05 -17.23
CA ALA A 182 15.87 -0.41 -17.13
C ALA A 182 16.24 -0.70 -15.68
N ILE A 183 15.52 -1.52 -14.92
CA ILE A 183 15.98 -1.89 -13.58
C ILE A 183 17.37 -2.55 -13.70
N THR A 184 18.46 -1.84 -13.39
CA THR A 184 19.82 -2.38 -13.58
C THR A 184 20.42 -2.95 -12.31
N THR A 185 19.86 -2.65 -11.13
CA THR A 185 20.37 -3.23 -9.88
C THR A 185 19.25 -3.56 -8.89
N PHE A 186 19.39 -4.73 -8.25
CA PHE A 186 18.50 -5.21 -7.19
C PHE A 186 18.44 -4.26 -6.00
N ALA A 187 19.50 -3.47 -5.74
CA ALA A 187 19.57 -2.52 -4.63
C ALA A 187 18.57 -1.35 -4.78
N SER A 188 18.46 -0.75 -5.96
CA SER A 188 17.49 0.33 -6.21
C SER A 188 16.05 -0.18 -6.26
N LEU A 189 15.84 -1.41 -6.72
CA LEU A 189 14.51 -2.04 -6.70
C LEU A 189 14.10 -2.44 -5.28
N ARG A 190 15.06 -2.87 -4.45
CA ARG A 190 14.83 -3.35 -3.09
C ARG A 190 14.12 -2.31 -2.25
N GLU A 191 14.48 -1.02 -2.33
CA GLU A 191 13.85 0.02 -1.52
C GLU A 191 12.44 0.39 -2.01
N ASP A 192 12.23 0.49 -3.33
CA ASP A 192 10.93 0.79 -3.92
C ASP A 192 9.93 -0.36 -3.68
N VAL A 193 10.37 -1.60 -3.88
CA VAL A 193 9.61 -2.82 -3.60
C VAL A 193 9.42 -3.02 -2.10
N LEU A 194 10.41 -2.65 -1.26
CA LEU A 194 10.26 -2.68 0.21
C LEU A 194 9.17 -1.71 0.66
N SER A 195 9.08 -0.52 0.08
CA SER A 195 8.02 0.45 0.40
C SER A 195 6.63 -0.05 -0.03
N GLU A 196 6.50 -0.55 -1.26
CA GLU A 196 5.22 -1.11 -1.75
C GLU A 196 4.79 -2.35 -0.95
N LEU A 197 5.74 -3.23 -0.58
CA LEU A 197 5.46 -4.46 0.19
C LEU A 197 5.34 -4.22 1.71
N GLN A 198 5.89 -3.12 2.25
CA GLN A 198 5.64 -2.69 3.64
C GLN A 198 4.24 -2.11 3.83
N ASN A 199 3.60 -1.65 2.76
CA ASN A 199 2.31 -0.93 2.80
C ASN A 199 1.12 -1.74 2.29
N ILE A 200 1.26 -3.06 2.06
CA ILE A 200 0.15 -3.94 1.64
C ILE A 200 -1.03 -3.84 2.60
N GLU A 201 -0.78 -3.74 3.91
CA GLU A 201 -1.84 -3.55 4.91
C GLU A 201 -2.71 -2.33 4.55
N LYS A 202 -2.09 -1.17 4.35
CA LYS A 202 -2.80 0.08 4.11
C LYS A 202 -3.58 0.03 2.79
N VAL A 203 -2.97 -0.47 1.72
CA VAL A 203 -3.60 -0.60 0.40
C VAL A 203 -4.82 -1.53 0.46
N VAL A 204 -4.70 -2.68 1.13
CA VAL A 204 -5.82 -3.62 1.28
C VAL A 204 -6.93 -3.02 2.13
N MET A 205 -6.59 -2.34 3.23
CA MET A 205 -7.59 -1.68 4.08
C MET A 205 -8.33 -0.56 3.34
N GLU A 206 -7.63 0.29 2.59
CA GLU A 206 -8.24 1.34 1.77
C GLU A 206 -9.19 0.75 0.70
N ALA A 207 -8.76 -0.32 0.02
CA ALA A 207 -9.58 -1.00 -0.98
C ALA A 207 -10.85 -1.61 -0.37
N VAL A 208 -10.73 -2.29 0.77
CA VAL A 208 -11.87 -2.91 1.47
C VAL A 208 -12.83 -1.85 2.02
N GLU A 209 -12.31 -0.75 2.58
CA GLU A 209 -13.12 0.36 3.06
C GLU A 209 -13.88 1.05 1.93
N HIS A 210 -13.20 1.31 0.81
CA HIS A 210 -13.84 1.89 -0.38
C HIS A 210 -14.92 0.96 -0.94
N ALA A 211 -14.63 -0.34 -1.07
CA ALA A 211 -15.60 -1.30 -1.59
C ALA A 211 -16.83 -1.44 -0.68
N THR A 212 -16.63 -1.41 0.64
CA THR A 212 -17.73 -1.42 1.61
C THR A 212 -18.57 -0.14 1.53
N TYR A 213 -17.92 1.01 1.38
CA TYR A 213 -18.62 2.30 1.27
C TYR A 213 -19.40 2.45 -0.03
N VAL A 214 -18.82 2.04 -1.17
CA VAL A 214 -19.41 2.24 -2.50
C VAL A 214 -20.41 1.14 -2.86
N HIS A 215 -20.10 -0.12 -2.51
CA HIS A 215 -20.88 -1.29 -2.93
C HIS A 215 -21.70 -1.93 -1.81
N ASP A 216 -21.72 -1.32 -0.61
CA ASP A 216 -22.46 -1.80 0.56
C ASP A 216 -22.17 -3.27 0.91
N ILE A 217 -20.89 -3.66 0.76
CA ILE A 217 -20.44 -5.03 1.02
C ILE A 217 -20.55 -5.33 2.52
N SER A 218 -21.32 -6.35 2.87
CA SER A 218 -21.49 -6.78 4.27
C SER A 218 -20.56 -7.93 4.67
N HIS A 219 -19.86 -8.57 3.72
CA HIS A 219 -18.95 -9.69 4.00
C HIS A 219 -17.69 -9.62 3.12
N VAL A 220 -16.53 -9.63 3.78
CA VAL A 220 -15.22 -9.61 3.15
C VAL A 220 -14.47 -10.91 3.49
N ILE A 221 -13.84 -11.53 2.49
CA ILE A 221 -13.03 -12.74 2.64
C ILE A 221 -11.59 -12.43 2.20
N ILE A 222 -10.62 -12.71 3.06
CA ILE A 222 -9.19 -12.45 2.82
C ILE A 222 -8.43 -13.79 2.84
N ASP A 223 -7.86 -14.18 1.70
CA ASP A 223 -7.13 -15.44 1.51
C ASP A 223 -5.74 -15.21 0.88
N ASN A 224 -4.62 -15.40 1.58
CA ASN A 224 -4.45 -15.57 3.02
C ASN A 224 -3.60 -14.42 3.59
N VAL A 225 -3.60 -14.30 4.92
CA VAL A 225 -2.81 -13.27 5.62
C VAL A 225 -1.32 -13.38 5.35
N GLN A 226 -0.80 -14.60 5.18
CA GLN A 226 0.63 -14.82 4.93
C GLN A 226 1.11 -14.17 3.63
N PHE A 227 0.27 -14.08 2.59
CA PHE A 227 0.63 -13.34 1.37
C PHE A 227 0.71 -11.84 1.60
N MET A 228 -0.15 -11.29 2.47
CA MET A 228 -0.10 -9.88 2.84
C MET A 228 1.17 -9.51 3.63
N MET A 229 1.83 -10.48 4.26
CA MET A 229 3.01 -10.27 5.10
C MET A 229 4.35 -10.22 4.33
N GLY A 230 4.35 -10.50 3.02
CA GLY A 230 5.52 -10.43 2.14
C GLY A 230 6.51 -11.60 2.26
N VAL A 231 7.17 -11.95 1.15
CA VAL A 231 8.01 -13.16 1.00
C VAL A 231 9.45 -12.98 1.54
N PHE A 232 9.91 -11.78 1.88
CA PHE A 232 11.34 -11.56 2.15
C PHE A 232 11.90 -12.29 3.38
N GLU A 233 13.08 -12.88 3.18
CA GLU A 233 13.84 -13.73 4.11
C GLU A 233 14.73 -12.98 5.11
N GLU A 234 14.75 -11.64 5.12
CA GLU A 234 15.71 -10.88 5.95
C GLU A 234 15.10 -10.08 7.12
N SER A 235 13.78 -9.99 7.25
CA SER A 235 13.16 -9.39 8.44
C SER A 235 13.22 -10.39 9.61
N ARG A 236 13.65 -9.94 10.79
CA ARG A 236 13.64 -10.76 12.02
C ARG A 236 12.25 -11.38 12.19
N GLN A 237 12.18 -12.65 12.62
CA GLN A 237 10.90 -13.35 12.86
C GLN A 237 9.91 -12.53 13.70
N MET A 238 10.42 -11.72 14.63
CA MET A 238 9.65 -10.79 15.46
C MET A 238 8.83 -9.78 14.64
N ASP A 239 9.40 -9.22 13.57
CA ASP A 239 8.75 -8.17 12.77
C ASP A 239 7.58 -8.73 11.97
N ARG A 240 7.66 -9.99 11.52
CA ARG A 240 6.56 -10.68 10.84
C ARG A 240 5.35 -10.86 11.77
N PHE A 241 5.57 -11.34 12.99
CA PHE A 241 4.46 -11.53 13.94
C PHE A 241 3.81 -10.19 14.33
N TRP A 242 4.62 -9.15 14.52
CA TRP A 242 4.11 -7.82 14.82
C TRP A 242 3.26 -7.25 13.66
N LYS A 243 3.71 -7.41 12.41
CA LYS A 243 2.93 -7.01 11.22
C LYS A 243 1.62 -7.77 11.12
N GLN A 244 1.64 -9.07 11.38
CA GLN A 244 0.42 -9.87 11.40
C GLN A 244 -0.58 -9.35 12.44
N ASP A 245 -0.09 -9.02 13.63
CA ASP A 245 -0.90 -8.48 14.72
C ASP A 245 -1.51 -7.11 14.38
N ALA A 246 -0.75 -6.27 13.66
CA ALA A 246 -1.23 -4.99 13.15
C ALA A 246 -2.38 -5.19 12.15
N ILE A 247 -2.19 -6.05 11.14
CA ILE A 247 -3.22 -6.39 10.15
C ILE A 247 -4.49 -6.93 10.83
N ILE A 248 -4.34 -7.84 11.80
CA ILE A 248 -5.47 -8.40 12.55
C ILE A 248 -6.22 -7.30 13.32
N ALA A 249 -5.50 -6.40 13.99
CA ALA A 249 -6.11 -5.29 14.72
C ALA A 249 -6.86 -4.33 13.79
N SER A 250 -6.31 -4.05 12.60
CA SER A 250 -6.94 -3.23 11.56
C SER A 250 -8.24 -3.86 11.07
N PHE A 251 -8.24 -5.16 10.74
CA PHE A 251 -9.46 -5.86 10.33
C PHE A 251 -10.51 -5.94 11.45
N ARG A 252 -10.10 -6.15 12.71
CA ARG A 252 -11.03 -6.15 13.85
C ARG A 252 -11.72 -4.79 14.00
N THR A 253 -10.94 -3.72 13.90
CA THR A 253 -11.43 -2.34 13.97
C THR A 253 -12.40 -2.06 12.83
N PHE A 254 -12.04 -2.46 11.61
CA PHE A 254 -12.89 -2.32 10.43
C PHE A 254 -14.22 -3.07 10.57
N ALA A 255 -14.19 -4.36 10.94
CA ALA A 255 -15.39 -5.18 11.13
C ALA A 255 -16.37 -4.52 12.13
N THR A 256 -15.82 -4.00 13.23
CA THR A 256 -16.60 -3.32 14.28
C THR A 256 -17.18 -1.99 13.81
N LYS A 257 -16.37 -1.14 13.15
CA LYS A 257 -16.78 0.20 12.72
C LYS A 257 -17.76 0.19 11.54
N LYS A 258 -17.57 -0.74 10.61
CA LYS A 258 -18.36 -0.82 9.37
C LYS A 258 -19.49 -1.84 9.45
N ASN A 259 -19.62 -2.54 10.59
CA ASN A 259 -20.58 -3.63 10.76
C ASN A 259 -20.50 -4.67 9.62
N CYS A 260 -19.27 -4.98 9.20
CA CYS A 260 -18.99 -5.91 8.12
C CYS A 260 -18.45 -7.21 8.70
N HIS A 261 -18.94 -8.34 8.22
CA HIS A 261 -18.38 -9.64 8.54
C HIS A 261 -17.04 -9.82 7.82
N VAL A 262 -16.00 -10.26 8.52
CA VAL A 262 -14.67 -10.50 7.94
C VAL A 262 -14.28 -11.95 8.17
N THR A 263 -13.97 -12.67 7.10
CA THR A 263 -13.42 -14.02 7.13
C THR A 263 -11.96 -13.99 6.71
N LEU A 264 -11.10 -14.52 7.57
CA LEU A 264 -9.66 -14.48 7.41
C LEU A 264 -9.11 -15.90 7.29
N VAL A 265 -8.40 -16.20 6.21
CA VAL A 265 -7.70 -17.48 6.05
C VAL A 265 -6.27 -17.34 6.56
N ILE A 266 -5.89 -18.23 7.48
CA ILE A 266 -4.55 -18.27 8.07
C ILE A 266 -4.05 -19.71 7.98
N HIS A 267 -2.89 -19.92 7.35
CA HIS A 267 -2.22 -21.22 7.37
C HIS A 267 -1.76 -21.58 8.80
N PRO A 268 -1.83 -22.87 9.19
CA PRO A 268 -1.31 -23.31 10.47
C PRO A 268 0.23 -23.30 10.50
N ARG A 269 0.80 -23.32 11.72
CA ARG A 269 2.21 -23.66 11.94
C ARG A 269 2.44 -25.12 11.52
N LYS A 270 3.71 -25.46 11.24
CA LYS A 270 4.09 -26.87 11.03
C LYS A 270 3.95 -27.61 12.35
N GLU A 271 2.91 -28.43 12.45
CA GLU A 271 2.71 -29.41 13.52
C GLU A 271 3.18 -30.79 13.04
N ARG A 272 3.28 -31.75 13.97
CA ARG A 272 3.55 -33.15 13.61
C ARG A 272 2.32 -33.71 12.90
N ASP A 273 2.53 -34.49 11.84
CA ASP A 273 1.43 -35.06 11.02
C ASP A 273 0.43 -35.91 11.83
N THR A 274 0.82 -36.40 13.00
CA THR A 274 -0.01 -37.23 13.88
C THR A 274 -0.94 -36.43 14.80
N GLU A 275 -0.71 -35.14 14.98
CA GLU A 275 -1.43 -34.30 15.94
C GLU A 275 -2.52 -33.47 15.26
N ASP A 276 -3.64 -33.33 15.95
CA ASP A 276 -4.76 -32.52 15.48
C ASP A 276 -4.42 -31.03 15.61
N LEU A 277 -4.80 -30.25 14.61
CA LEU A 277 -4.66 -28.80 14.67
C LEU A 277 -5.57 -28.23 15.77
N THR A 278 -5.01 -27.35 16.59
CA THR A 278 -5.74 -26.63 17.65
C THR A 278 -5.73 -25.13 17.40
N SER A 279 -6.41 -24.35 18.24
CA SER A 279 -6.33 -22.88 18.21
C SER A 279 -4.90 -22.35 18.40
N SER A 280 -4.03 -23.13 19.04
CA SER A 280 -2.61 -22.80 19.24
C SER A 280 -1.76 -23.06 18.00
N SER A 281 -2.27 -23.88 17.07
CA SER A 281 -1.58 -24.22 15.82
C SER A 281 -1.74 -23.13 14.74
N ILE A 282 -2.44 -22.04 15.03
CA ILE A 282 -2.56 -20.89 14.12
C ILE A 282 -1.17 -20.22 13.97
N PHE A 283 -0.73 -20.01 12.73
CA PHE A 283 0.53 -19.31 12.47
C PHE A 283 0.40 -17.84 12.82
N GLY A 284 1.37 -17.32 13.58
CA GLY A 284 1.32 -15.96 14.10
C GLY A 284 1.26 -15.89 15.61
N SER A 285 1.16 -14.70 16.17
CA SER A 285 0.95 -14.55 17.62
C SER A 285 -0.45 -15.05 18.05
N ALA A 286 -0.73 -15.03 19.35
CA ALA A 286 -2.05 -15.34 19.89
C ALA A 286 -3.13 -14.28 19.52
N LYS A 287 -2.77 -13.14 18.92
CA LYS A 287 -3.68 -12.06 18.57
C LYS A 287 -4.83 -12.54 17.68
N ALA A 288 -4.53 -13.35 16.66
CA ALA A 288 -5.53 -13.87 15.73
C ALA A 288 -6.65 -14.65 16.45
N SER A 289 -6.25 -15.56 17.35
CA SER A 289 -7.20 -16.41 18.07
C SER A 289 -7.95 -15.66 19.17
N GLN A 290 -7.36 -14.60 19.74
CA GLN A 290 -7.99 -13.75 20.75
C GLN A 290 -9.06 -12.84 20.12
N GLU A 291 -8.73 -12.16 19.03
CA GLU A 291 -9.59 -11.17 18.37
C GLU A 291 -10.74 -11.81 17.57
N ALA A 292 -10.52 -13.01 17.02
CA ALA A 292 -11.54 -13.71 16.24
C ALA A 292 -12.77 -14.08 17.09
N ASP A 293 -13.97 -13.83 16.56
CA ASP A 293 -15.21 -14.27 17.21
C ASP A 293 -15.47 -15.76 16.99
N ASN A 294 -15.13 -16.28 15.81
CA ASN A 294 -15.23 -17.69 15.46
C ASN A 294 -13.90 -18.21 14.94
N ILE A 295 -13.54 -19.44 15.29
CA ILE A 295 -12.37 -20.15 14.74
C ILE A 295 -12.86 -21.46 14.16
N LEU A 296 -12.65 -21.62 12.85
CA LEU A 296 -12.99 -22.82 12.10
C LEU A 296 -11.69 -23.46 11.59
N ILE A 297 -11.51 -24.75 11.85
CA ILE A 297 -10.32 -25.50 11.45
C ILE A 297 -10.73 -26.62 10.51
N ILE A 298 -10.16 -26.64 9.30
CA ILE A 298 -10.30 -27.76 8.38
C ILE A 298 -9.21 -28.78 8.71
N GLN A 299 -9.60 -29.96 9.15
CA GLN A 299 -8.69 -31.06 9.44
C GLN A 299 -8.82 -32.15 8.38
N ASP A 300 -7.69 -32.72 7.95
CA ASP A 300 -7.64 -33.82 6.99
C ASP A 300 -6.92 -35.03 7.57
N LYS A 301 -7.70 -36.01 8.04
CA LYS A 301 -7.16 -37.27 8.59
C LYS A 301 -7.02 -38.39 7.56
N ARG A 302 -7.33 -38.14 6.29
CA ARG A 302 -7.30 -39.18 5.24
C ARG A 302 -5.91 -39.78 5.04
N LEU A 303 -4.85 -38.99 5.33
CA LEU A 303 -3.46 -39.40 5.21
C LEU A 303 -2.93 -40.15 6.45
N THR A 304 -3.52 -39.91 7.61
CA THR A 304 -3.01 -40.42 8.91
C THR A 304 -3.79 -41.64 9.43
N SER A 305 -5.00 -41.85 8.92
CA SER A 305 -5.85 -42.99 9.31
C SER A 305 -6.56 -43.59 8.11
N LEU A 306 -6.60 -44.92 8.02
CA LEU A 306 -7.32 -45.67 6.98
C LEU A 306 -8.84 -45.39 6.95
N ARG A 307 -9.41 -44.90 8.06
CA ARG A 307 -10.82 -44.44 8.14
C ARG A 307 -10.93 -42.92 8.30
N GLY A 308 -9.82 -42.21 8.15
CA GLY A 308 -9.76 -40.78 8.31
C GLY A 308 -10.65 -40.06 7.30
N LYS A 309 -11.30 -38.99 7.76
CA LYS A 309 -12.14 -38.14 6.93
C LYS A 309 -11.65 -36.70 7.04
N LYS A 310 -11.96 -35.91 6.04
CA LYS A 310 -11.83 -34.45 6.12
C LYS A 310 -13.04 -33.91 6.88
N TYR A 311 -12.83 -32.97 7.79
CA TYR A 311 -13.91 -32.36 8.56
C TYR A 311 -13.59 -30.90 8.89
N LEU A 312 -14.65 -30.12 9.07
CA LEU A 312 -14.61 -28.76 9.61
C LEU A 312 -14.88 -28.84 11.11
N GLN A 313 -13.99 -28.29 11.92
CA GLN A 313 -14.14 -28.17 13.36
C GLN A 313 -14.42 -26.72 13.74
N VAL A 314 -15.45 -26.50 14.56
CA VAL A 314 -15.66 -25.24 15.25
C VAL A 314 -14.83 -25.28 16.53
N ALA A 315 -13.67 -24.62 16.51
CA ALA A 315 -12.75 -24.56 17.63
C ALA A 315 -13.04 -23.39 18.58
N LYS A 316 -13.73 -22.35 18.09
CA LYS A 316 -14.22 -21.22 18.90
C LYS A 316 -15.51 -20.70 18.30
N ASN A 317 -16.47 -20.39 19.16
CA ASN A 317 -17.70 -19.68 18.84
C ASN A 317 -17.99 -18.74 20.01
N ARG A 318 -17.77 -17.43 19.83
CA ARG A 318 -17.96 -16.44 20.89
C ARG A 318 -19.43 -16.13 21.17
N TYR A 319 -20.32 -16.40 20.23
CA TYR A 319 -21.73 -16.05 20.34
C TYR A 319 -22.51 -17.06 21.20
N THR A 320 -22.52 -18.35 20.83
CA THR A 320 -23.24 -19.38 21.61
C THR A 320 -22.34 -20.23 22.49
N GLY A 321 -21.03 -20.27 22.22
CA GLY A 321 -20.11 -21.20 22.88
C GLY A 321 -20.13 -22.61 22.33
N ASP A 322 -21.04 -22.93 21.40
CA ASP A 322 -21.16 -24.29 20.86
C ASP A 322 -19.97 -24.66 19.99
N LEU A 323 -19.39 -25.82 20.29
CA LEU A 323 -18.29 -26.43 19.55
C LEU A 323 -18.80 -27.69 18.85
N GLY A 324 -18.12 -28.10 17.79
CA GLY A 324 -18.52 -29.30 17.06
C GLY A 324 -17.67 -29.60 15.84
N VAL A 325 -17.99 -30.71 15.20
CA VAL A 325 -17.33 -31.18 13.97
C VAL A 325 -18.35 -31.53 12.90
N MET A 326 -18.05 -31.14 11.67
CA MET A 326 -18.85 -31.42 10.48
C MET A 326 -17.99 -32.17 9.48
N ALA A 327 -18.35 -33.43 9.20
CA ALA A 327 -17.66 -34.21 8.17
C ALA A 327 -17.88 -33.58 6.79
N LEU A 328 -16.79 -33.43 6.04
CA LEU A 328 -16.77 -32.86 4.69
C LEU A 328 -16.56 -33.97 3.67
N GLU A 329 -17.47 -34.09 2.72
CA GLU A 329 -17.37 -34.98 1.56
C GLU A 329 -17.20 -34.14 0.29
N PHE A 330 -16.21 -34.49 -0.53
CA PHE A 330 -15.94 -33.79 -1.78
C PHE A 330 -16.87 -34.32 -2.87
N ASP A 331 -17.70 -33.45 -3.41
CA ASP A 331 -18.50 -33.73 -4.59
C ASP A 331 -17.70 -33.34 -5.84
N LYS A 332 -17.33 -34.34 -6.65
CA LYS A 332 -16.57 -34.14 -7.88
C LYS A 332 -17.37 -33.40 -8.95
N ALA A 333 -18.70 -33.49 -8.93
CA ALA A 333 -19.54 -32.85 -9.94
C ALA A 333 -19.61 -31.33 -9.73
N SER A 334 -19.69 -30.89 -8.47
CA SER A 334 -19.78 -29.47 -8.12
C SER A 334 -18.44 -28.84 -7.70
N LEU A 335 -17.37 -29.62 -7.66
CA LEU A 335 -16.04 -29.20 -7.16
C LEU A 335 -16.11 -28.56 -5.77
N SER A 336 -17.01 -29.03 -4.91
CA SER A 336 -17.27 -28.44 -3.60
C SER A 336 -17.33 -29.48 -2.49
N TYR A 337 -17.11 -29.03 -1.25
CA TYR A 337 -17.30 -29.86 -0.07
C TYR A 337 -18.68 -29.64 0.51
N GLY A 338 -19.34 -30.72 0.92
CA GLY A 338 -20.64 -30.67 1.58
C GLY A 338 -20.81 -31.73 2.67
N GLN A 339 -21.96 -31.67 3.34
CA GLN A 339 -22.39 -32.77 4.20
C GLN A 339 -22.83 -33.97 3.35
N LYS A 340 -22.53 -35.17 3.85
CA LYS A 340 -23.00 -36.41 3.25
C LYS A 340 -24.53 -36.42 3.18
N LYS A 341 -25.08 -36.40 1.97
CA LYS A 341 -26.53 -36.61 1.77
C LYS A 341 -26.89 -37.98 2.33
N LYS A 342 -27.79 -38.04 3.32
CA LYS A 342 -28.37 -39.31 3.76
C LYS A 342 -29.06 -39.93 2.54
N LYS A 343 -28.69 -41.17 2.19
CA LYS A 343 -29.46 -41.92 1.18
C LYS A 343 -30.89 -42.04 1.71
N PRO A 344 -31.92 -41.74 0.90
CA PRO A 344 -33.28 -42.07 1.29
C PRO A 344 -33.34 -43.58 1.55
N ASN A 345 -33.96 -43.96 2.67
CA ASN A 345 -34.16 -45.35 3.02
C ASN A 345 -35.17 -45.92 2.01
N ILE A 346 -34.69 -46.59 0.96
CA ILE A 346 -35.56 -47.33 0.06
C ILE A 346 -35.92 -48.61 0.83
N ASP A 347 -37.14 -48.64 1.38
CA ASP A 347 -37.73 -49.87 1.89
C ASP A 347 -37.66 -50.93 0.79
N LYS A 348 -37.15 -52.11 1.14
CA LYS A 348 -36.83 -53.21 0.21
C LYS A 348 -38.08 -53.98 -0.28
N ASP A 349 -39.28 -53.42 -0.15
CA ASP A 349 -40.54 -54.15 -0.35
C ASP A 349 -41.23 -53.91 -1.70
N THR A 350 -40.62 -53.17 -2.64
CA THR A 350 -41.21 -52.95 -3.98
C THR A 350 -40.34 -53.41 -5.16
N VAL A 351 -39.43 -54.36 -4.95
CA VAL A 351 -38.70 -55.01 -6.07
C VAL A 351 -39.35 -56.35 -6.43
N MET A 352 -40.61 -56.34 -6.85
CA MET A 352 -41.25 -57.43 -7.60
C MET A 352 -42.38 -56.89 -8.47
N GLU A 353 -42.06 -56.06 -9.46
CA GLU A 353 -42.84 -55.93 -10.71
C GLU A 353 -42.02 -55.03 -11.65
N ASP A 354 -42.13 -55.27 -12.96
CA ASP A 354 -41.42 -54.56 -14.04
C ASP A 354 -39.97 -54.93 -14.34
N LYS A 355 -39.67 -56.23 -14.30
CA LYS A 355 -38.67 -56.82 -15.23
C LYS A 355 -39.38 -57.52 -16.38
N THR A 356 -40.09 -56.79 -17.25
CA THR A 356 -40.46 -57.25 -18.60
C THR A 356 -41.13 -56.13 -19.39
N ASN A 357 -40.35 -55.21 -19.98
CA ASN A 357 -40.49 -54.77 -21.38
C ASN A 357 -39.74 -53.46 -21.67
N LEU A 358 -39.20 -53.38 -22.90
CA LEU A 358 -38.54 -52.26 -23.58
C LEU A 358 -37.09 -52.01 -23.12
N GLY A 359 -36.03 -52.48 -23.78
CA GLY A 359 -35.92 -52.87 -25.19
C GLY A 359 -35.77 -51.64 -26.09
N LYS A 360 -34.51 -51.25 -26.34
CA LYS A 360 -33.99 -50.35 -27.40
C LYS A 360 -34.32 -48.85 -27.32
N LEU A 361 -33.31 -48.04 -26.97
CA LEU A 361 -32.82 -46.97 -27.85
C LEU A 361 -31.36 -46.57 -27.50
N CYS A 362 -30.51 -46.61 -28.53
CA CYS A 362 -29.12 -46.10 -28.75
C CYS A 362 -28.19 -45.79 -27.56
N CYS A 363 -27.00 -46.38 -27.46
CA CYS A 363 -25.80 -46.33 -28.33
C CYS A 363 -25.04 -44.99 -28.35
N ALA A 364 -23.73 -45.14 -28.07
CA ALA A 364 -22.59 -44.37 -28.54
C ALA A 364 -22.44 -42.94 -28.00
N ASP A 365 -21.46 -42.73 -27.10
CA ASP A 365 -20.17 -42.17 -27.48
C ASP A 365 -19.25 -41.95 -26.25
N GLU A 366 -17.94 -42.04 -26.51
CA GLU A 366 -16.82 -41.55 -25.67
C GLU A 366 -16.35 -42.40 -24.48
N PHE A 367 -15.82 -43.59 -24.78
CA PHE A 367 -14.64 -44.14 -24.10
C PHE A 367 -13.42 -43.99 -25.03
N ARG A 368 -12.62 -42.94 -24.85
CA ARG A 368 -11.25 -42.84 -25.40
C ARG A 368 -10.50 -41.70 -24.71
N GLU A 369 -9.56 -42.06 -23.84
CA GLU A 369 -8.18 -41.55 -23.81
C GLU A 369 -7.51 -42.02 -22.51
N ILE A 370 -6.44 -42.80 -22.67
CA ILE A 370 -5.18 -42.86 -21.90
C ILE A 370 -4.61 -44.25 -22.20
N GLU A 371 -3.86 -44.35 -23.29
CA GLU A 371 -2.81 -45.35 -23.49
C GLU A 371 -1.98 -44.95 -24.70
N THR A 372 -0.80 -44.38 -24.45
CA THR A 372 0.44 -44.57 -25.24
C THR A 372 1.49 -43.55 -24.79
N TRP A 373 2.55 -43.99 -24.10
CA TRP A 373 3.92 -43.48 -24.27
C TRP A 373 4.96 -44.38 -23.57
N VAL A 374 5.17 -45.57 -24.13
CA VAL A 374 6.42 -46.36 -24.13
C VAL A 374 6.30 -47.18 -25.43
N GLY A 375 6.95 -46.84 -26.54
CA GLY A 375 8.39 -46.85 -26.78
C GLY A 375 8.63 -47.81 -27.95
N GLY A 376 9.40 -47.41 -28.97
CA GLY A 376 9.76 -48.32 -30.07
C GLY A 376 10.02 -47.62 -31.41
N LEU A 377 11.15 -46.94 -31.52
CA LEU A 377 11.80 -46.68 -32.81
C LEU A 377 12.62 -47.92 -33.16
N ASP A 378 12.24 -48.63 -34.24
CA ASP A 378 13.10 -49.62 -34.89
C ASP A 378 13.28 -49.24 -36.38
N GLY A 379 14.54 -49.01 -36.74
CA GLY A 379 15.24 -49.55 -37.92
C GLY A 379 14.75 -49.22 -39.33
N ASN A 380 15.54 -48.42 -40.06
CA ASN A 380 16.31 -48.84 -41.24
C ASN A 380 16.86 -47.63 -42.02
N ASN A 381 18.17 -47.37 -41.94
CA ASN A 381 19.17 -47.58 -43.00
C ASN A 381 20.53 -47.01 -42.58
#